data_AF-A0AAJ1ETL2-F1
#
_entry.id   AF-A0AAJ1ETL2-F1
#
_cell.length_a   1.000
_cell.length_b   1.000
_cell.length_c   1.000
_cell.angle_alpha   90.00
_cell.angle_beta   90.00
_cell.angle_gamma   90.00
#
_symmetry.space_group_name_H-M   'P 1'
#
loop_
_entity.id
_entity.type
_entity.pdbx_description
1 polymer ?
#
loop_
_entity_poly.entity_id
_entity_poly.type
_entity_poly.pdbx_seq_one_letter_code
_entity_poly.pdbx_strand_id
1 'polypeptide(L)'
;MLCFWMIGFAVLTAYKAGTYTPGMENDIQVDDKKNAEDFIQSLLANYNQVQGIKAKEEPQLTFAEVYRKFNVKKFGHEYDAKKVKRTSLEYTLRAGFKNSAALHNRIFAKLVTDDLQEVMDACPLRHASIEHIKNLYYHMYKYAMANNLCTKDYSSYVEITQDENTWSAPA
;
A
#
# COMPACT_ATOMS: atom_id res chain seq x y z
N MET A 1 14.61 -47.16 -5.85
CA MET A 1 13.22 -47.61 -6.15
C MET A 1 12.25 -46.41 -6.26
N LEU A 2 12.73 -45.24 -6.73
CA LEU A 2 11.97 -43.99 -6.92
C LEU A 2 11.81 -43.60 -8.40
N CYS A 3 12.56 -44.23 -9.31
CA CYS A 3 12.69 -43.80 -10.70
C CYS A 3 11.48 -44.10 -11.59
N PHE A 4 10.73 -45.19 -11.34
CA PHE A 4 9.62 -45.60 -12.22
C PHE A 4 8.41 -44.66 -12.19
N TRP A 5 8.10 -44.08 -11.03
CA TRP A 5 6.95 -43.19 -10.90
C TRP A 5 7.18 -41.84 -11.62
N MET A 6 8.42 -41.33 -11.58
CA MET A 6 8.79 -40.08 -12.25
C MET A 6 8.77 -40.21 -13.78
N ILE A 7 9.21 -41.35 -14.32
CA ILE A 7 9.12 -41.64 -15.76
C ILE A 7 7.64 -41.65 -16.17
N GLY A 8 6.77 -42.29 -15.37
CA GLY A 8 5.33 -42.28 -15.62
C GLY A 8 4.72 -40.87 -15.63
N PHE A 9 5.13 -40.00 -14.70
CA PHE A 9 4.66 -38.62 -14.66
C PHE A 9 5.17 -37.78 -15.83
N ALA A 10 6.42 -37.95 -16.23
CA ALA A 10 7.02 -37.26 -17.38
C ALA A 10 6.33 -37.65 -18.70
N VAL A 11 6.06 -38.94 -18.91
CA VAL A 11 5.33 -39.44 -20.08
C VAL A 11 3.91 -38.88 -20.12
N LEU A 12 3.18 -38.89 -18.99
CA LEU A 12 1.83 -38.33 -18.91
C LEU A 12 1.81 -36.82 -19.19
N THR A 13 2.83 -36.09 -18.73
CA THR A 13 2.94 -34.64 -18.96
C THR A 13 3.23 -34.33 -20.43
N ALA A 14 4.17 -35.05 -21.06
CA ALA A 14 4.46 -34.92 -22.48
C ALA A 14 3.26 -35.31 -23.37
N TYR A 15 2.52 -36.35 -22.97
CA TYR A 15 1.29 -36.75 -23.66
C TYR A 15 0.24 -35.64 -23.61
N LYS A 16 0.03 -35.03 -22.44
CA LYS A 16 -0.92 -33.92 -22.29
C LYS A 16 -0.49 -32.64 -23.02
N ALA A 17 0.81 -32.41 -23.17
CA ALA A 17 1.36 -31.28 -23.92
C ALA A 17 1.37 -31.50 -25.45
N GLY A 18 1.04 -32.70 -25.93
CA GLY A 18 1.05 -33.03 -27.36
C GLY A 18 2.44 -33.20 -27.98
N THR A 19 3.48 -33.30 -27.15
CA THR A 19 4.89 -33.40 -27.57
C THR A 19 5.45 -34.81 -27.41
N TYR A 20 4.63 -35.77 -26.99
CA TYR A 20 5.03 -37.17 -26.83
C TYR A 20 5.18 -37.89 -28.17
N THR A 21 6.28 -38.63 -28.32
CA THR A 21 6.48 -39.59 -29.41
C THR A 21 6.71 -40.99 -28.83
N PRO A 22 6.14 -42.05 -29.44
CA PRO A 22 6.33 -43.42 -28.97
C PRO A 22 7.82 -43.79 -28.91
N GLY A 23 8.31 -44.22 -27.74
CA GLY A 23 9.71 -44.57 -27.52
C GLY A 23 10.47 -43.60 -26.59
N MET A 24 9.95 -42.38 -26.35
CA MET A 24 10.57 -41.39 -25.46
C MET A 24 10.76 -41.88 -24.02
N GLU A 25 9.98 -42.86 -23.58
CA GLU A 25 10.08 -43.46 -22.25
C GLU A 25 11.40 -44.19 -21.96
N ASN A 26 12.13 -44.63 -23.00
CA ASN A 26 13.36 -45.43 -22.85
C ASN A 26 14.63 -44.58 -22.73
N ASP A 27 14.59 -43.32 -23.20
CA ASP A 27 15.75 -42.41 -23.20
C ASP A 27 15.83 -41.52 -21.95
N ILE A 28 14.83 -41.58 -21.06
CA ILE A 28 14.78 -40.77 -19.84
C ILE A 28 15.65 -41.42 -18.76
N GLN A 29 16.96 -41.12 -18.77
CA GLN A 29 17.86 -41.43 -17.66
C GLN A 29 17.74 -40.37 -16.57
N VAL A 30 17.10 -40.73 -15.45
CA VAL A 30 16.99 -39.85 -14.27
C VAL A 30 18.15 -40.14 -13.31
N ASP A 31 19.21 -39.35 -13.37
CA ASP A 31 20.22 -39.30 -12.30
C ASP A 31 19.64 -38.53 -11.09
N ASP A 32 19.33 -39.29 -10.04
CA ASP A 32 18.35 -39.01 -8.97
C ASP A 32 18.65 -37.76 -8.10
N LYS A 33 19.79 -37.08 -8.25
CA LYS A 33 20.21 -35.99 -7.33
C LYS A 33 20.37 -34.62 -7.95
N LYS A 34 20.98 -34.50 -9.14
CA LYS A 34 21.20 -33.19 -9.78
C LYS A 34 19.92 -32.64 -10.40
N ASN A 35 19.08 -33.50 -10.97
CA ASN A 35 17.85 -33.08 -11.63
C ASN A 35 16.71 -32.75 -10.65
N ALA A 36 16.78 -33.24 -9.41
CA ALA A 36 15.71 -33.00 -8.44
C ALA A 36 15.66 -31.52 -8.00
N GLU A 37 16.82 -30.90 -7.77
CA GLU A 37 16.89 -29.49 -7.37
C GLU A 37 16.49 -28.56 -8.52
N ASP A 38 17.00 -28.81 -9.73
CA ASP A 38 16.61 -28.06 -10.93
C ASP A 38 15.12 -28.22 -11.25
N PHE A 39 14.58 -29.42 -11.06
CA PHE A 39 13.16 -29.70 -11.21
C PHE A 39 12.32 -28.96 -10.16
N ILE A 40 12.72 -28.98 -8.89
CA ILE A 40 12.05 -28.23 -7.81
C ILE A 40 12.10 -26.72 -8.09
N GLN A 41 13.24 -26.18 -8.54
CA GLN A 41 13.36 -24.78 -8.91
C GLN A 41 12.47 -24.43 -10.11
N SER A 42 12.44 -25.28 -11.13
CA SER A 42 11.57 -25.09 -12.30
C SER A 42 10.08 -25.17 -11.92
N LEU A 43 9.72 -26.05 -10.97
CA LEU A 43 8.35 -26.20 -10.47
C LEU A 43 7.93 -24.96 -9.68
N LEU A 44 8.80 -24.43 -8.81
CA LEU A 44 8.57 -23.19 -8.06
C LEU A 44 8.46 -21.98 -8.99
N ALA A 45 9.33 -21.87 -9.99
CA ALA A 45 9.29 -20.78 -10.97
C ALA A 45 8.00 -20.81 -11.80
N ASN A 46 7.62 -21.98 -12.30
CA ASN A 46 6.38 -22.17 -13.04
C ASN A 46 5.15 -21.94 -12.16
N TYR A 47 5.16 -22.40 -10.90
CA TYR A 47 4.07 -22.14 -9.96
C TYR A 47 3.90 -20.64 -9.70
N ASN A 48 5.00 -19.91 -9.47
CA ASN A 48 4.97 -18.45 -9.28
C ASN A 48 4.45 -17.71 -10.52
N GLN A 49 4.80 -18.18 -11.72
CA GLN A 49 4.36 -17.62 -13.00
C GLN A 49 2.87 -17.92 -13.30
N VAL A 50 2.41 -19.14 -13.03
CA VAL A 50 1.04 -19.61 -13.32
C VAL A 50 0.04 -19.13 -12.29
N GLN A 51 0.41 -19.09 -11.00
CA GLN A 51 -0.46 -18.56 -9.95
C GLN A 51 -0.56 -17.04 -9.98
N GLY A 52 0.31 -16.35 -10.72
CA GLY A 52 0.36 -14.90 -10.69
C GLY A 52 0.40 -14.43 -9.24
N ILE A 53 1.41 -14.86 -8.47
CA ILE A 53 1.72 -14.26 -7.17
C ILE A 53 2.24 -12.84 -7.42
N LYS A 54 1.40 -11.97 -8.01
CA LYS A 54 1.33 -10.61 -7.55
C LYS A 54 0.91 -10.77 -6.10
N ALA A 55 1.85 -10.58 -5.18
CA ALA A 55 1.55 -10.45 -3.76
C ALA A 55 0.22 -9.71 -3.68
N LYS A 56 -0.82 -10.35 -3.15
CA LYS A 56 -2.21 -9.89 -3.16
C LYS A 56 -2.18 -8.39 -2.82
N GLU A 57 -2.20 -7.54 -3.84
CA GLU A 57 -2.04 -6.10 -3.63
C GLU A 57 -3.38 -5.72 -3.03
N GLU A 58 -3.44 -5.67 -1.70
CA GLU A 58 -4.62 -5.13 -1.06
C GLU A 58 -4.86 -3.76 -1.66
N PRO A 59 -6.11 -3.46 -2.07
CA PRO A 59 -6.41 -2.22 -2.76
C PRO A 59 -5.84 -1.05 -1.95
N GLN A 60 -4.84 -0.39 -2.55
CA GLN A 60 -4.11 0.67 -1.87
C GLN A 60 -5.06 1.85 -1.70
N LEU A 61 -5.35 2.18 -0.45
CA LEU A 61 -6.33 3.23 -0.13
C LEU A 61 -5.75 4.61 -0.45
N THR A 62 -6.59 5.46 -1.00
CA THR A 62 -6.30 6.89 -1.17
C THR A 62 -6.31 7.61 0.18
N PHE A 63 -5.69 8.79 0.24
CA PHE A 63 -5.69 9.64 1.43
C PHE A 63 -7.12 9.93 1.92
N ALA A 64 -8.04 10.24 1.01
CA ALA A 64 -9.44 10.48 1.35
C ALA A 64 -10.12 9.24 1.97
N GLU A 65 -9.86 8.05 1.43
CA GLU A 65 -10.44 6.81 1.96
C GLU A 65 -9.88 6.47 3.35
N VAL A 66 -8.57 6.61 3.56
CA VAL A 66 -7.96 6.41 4.88
C VAL A 66 -8.58 7.38 5.89
N TYR A 67 -8.74 8.65 5.53
CA TYR A 67 -9.35 9.64 6.41
C TYR A 67 -10.81 9.30 6.75
N ARG A 68 -11.62 8.86 5.77
CA ARG A 68 -13.01 8.44 6.01
C ARG A 68 -13.08 7.24 6.96
N LYS A 69 -12.27 6.22 6.74
CA LYS A 69 -12.19 5.05 7.63
C LYS A 69 -11.73 5.43 9.05
N PHE A 70 -10.75 6.31 9.15
CA PHE A 70 -10.32 6.89 10.42
C PHE A 70 -11.46 7.64 11.10
N ASN A 71 -12.20 8.50 10.39
CA ASN A 71 -13.28 9.31 10.95
C ASN A 71 -14.38 8.44 11.55
N VAL A 72 -14.79 7.39 10.84
CA VAL A 72 -15.78 6.42 11.34
C VAL A 72 -15.25 5.71 12.59
N LYS A 73 -14.00 5.23 12.57
CA LYS A 73 -13.41 4.52 13.72
C LYS A 73 -13.18 5.42 14.94
N LYS A 74 -12.86 6.70 14.73
CA LYS A 74 -12.55 7.66 15.81
C LYS A 74 -13.78 8.33 16.41
N PHE A 75 -14.76 8.71 15.57
CA PHE A 75 -15.92 9.51 15.97
C PHE A 75 -17.25 8.76 15.87
N GLY A 76 -17.25 7.53 15.34
CA GLY A 76 -18.45 6.67 15.27
C GLY A 76 -19.44 7.06 14.18
N HIS A 77 -19.08 7.96 13.26
CA HIS A 77 -19.97 8.40 12.18
C HIS A 77 -19.20 8.80 10.92
N GLU A 78 -19.90 8.79 9.78
CA GLU A 78 -19.33 9.17 8.49
C GLU A 78 -18.99 10.66 8.42
N TYR A 79 -18.00 11.00 7.58
CA TYR A 79 -17.60 12.39 7.36
C TYR A 79 -18.78 13.28 6.93
N ASP A 80 -19.67 12.79 6.07
CA ASP A 80 -20.79 13.57 5.52
C ASP A 80 -22.08 13.50 6.36
N ALA A 81 -22.03 12.88 7.54
CA ALA A 81 -23.19 12.73 8.41
C ALA A 81 -23.81 14.09 8.78
N LYS A 82 -25.12 14.23 8.52
CA LYS A 82 -25.88 15.44 8.85
C LYS A 82 -26.43 15.33 10.29
N LYS A 83 -26.58 16.47 10.97
CA LYS A 83 -27.19 16.58 12.32
C LYS A 83 -26.47 15.82 13.44
N VAL A 84 -25.16 15.57 13.31
CA VAL A 84 -24.33 14.98 14.38
C VAL A 84 -23.61 16.08 15.16
N LYS A 85 -23.55 15.94 16.50
CA LYS A 85 -22.72 16.81 17.34
C LYS A 85 -21.25 16.44 17.16
N ARG A 86 -20.44 17.41 16.75
CA ARG A 86 -19.02 17.22 16.48
C ARG A 86 -18.17 17.77 17.61
N THR A 87 -17.04 17.10 17.86
CA THR A 87 -16.06 17.55 18.86
C THR A 87 -15.18 18.66 18.30
N SER A 88 -14.56 19.45 19.18
CA SER A 88 -13.57 20.46 18.76
C SER A 88 -12.45 19.84 17.91
N LEU A 89 -11.94 18.68 18.34
CA LEU A 89 -10.95 17.91 17.59
C LEU A 89 -11.44 17.55 16.18
N GLU A 90 -12.68 17.08 16.03
CA GLU A 90 -13.21 16.75 14.71
C GLU A 90 -13.23 17.98 13.78
N TYR A 91 -13.63 19.15 14.28
CA TYR A 91 -13.58 20.38 13.47
C TYR A 91 -12.17 20.72 12.99
N THR A 92 -11.17 20.62 13.88
CA THR A 92 -9.75 20.82 13.55
C THR A 92 -9.29 19.85 12.45
N LEU A 93 -9.57 18.56 12.61
CA LEU A 93 -9.15 17.55 11.62
C LEU A 93 -9.86 17.72 10.28
N ARG A 94 -11.15 18.11 10.30
CA ARG A 94 -11.90 18.40 9.06
C ARG A 94 -11.35 19.62 8.33
N ALA A 95 -10.93 20.66 9.06
CA ALA A 95 -10.29 21.83 8.48
C ALA A 95 -8.95 21.46 7.82
N GLY A 96 -8.10 20.72 8.54
CA GLY A 96 -6.86 20.18 7.98
C GLY A 96 -7.10 19.32 6.73
N PHE A 97 -8.16 18.51 6.74
CA PHE A 97 -8.49 17.64 5.61
C PHE A 97 -8.89 18.45 4.38
N LYS A 98 -9.72 19.48 4.55
CA LYS A 98 -10.10 20.39 3.46
C LYS A 98 -8.90 21.12 2.86
N ASN A 99 -7.96 21.56 3.70
CA ASN A 99 -6.75 22.23 3.25
C ASN A 99 -5.76 21.26 2.57
N SER A 100 -5.88 19.95 2.81
CA SER A 100 -5.07 18.91 2.16
C SER A 100 -5.71 18.32 0.89
N ALA A 101 -6.56 19.09 0.19
CA ALA A 101 -7.29 18.63 -1.00
C ALA A 101 -6.39 18.02 -2.08
N ALA A 102 -5.17 18.54 -2.25
CA ALA A 102 -4.20 18.04 -3.22
C ALA A 102 -3.80 16.56 -2.98
N LEU A 103 -3.90 16.07 -1.74
CA LEU A 103 -3.55 14.69 -1.40
C LEU A 103 -4.72 13.71 -1.53
N HIS A 104 -5.97 14.17 -1.63
CA HIS A 104 -7.17 13.33 -1.46
C HIS A 104 -7.19 12.09 -2.35
N ASN A 105 -6.77 12.25 -3.62
CA ASN A 105 -6.76 11.18 -4.62
C ASN A 105 -5.42 10.42 -4.70
N ARG A 106 -4.42 10.81 -3.92
CA ARG A 106 -3.13 10.13 -3.89
C ARG A 106 -3.20 8.90 -2.98
N ILE A 107 -2.45 7.87 -3.35
CA ILE A 107 -2.35 6.63 -2.58
C ILE A 107 -1.62 6.91 -1.27
N PHE A 108 -2.26 6.63 -0.13
CA PHE A 108 -1.72 6.98 1.19
C PHE A 108 -0.36 6.30 1.45
N ALA A 109 -0.23 5.02 1.09
CA ALA A 109 0.99 4.25 1.29
C ALA A 109 2.21 4.76 0.48
N LYS A 110 1.97 5.58 -0.55
CA LYS A 110 3.00 6.13 -1.43
C LYS A 110 3.42 7.55 -1.06
N LEU A 111 2.72 8.19 -0.13
CA LEU A 111 3.05 9.55 0.29
C LEU A 111 4.38 9.57 1.04
N VAL A 112 5.18 10.59 0.75
CA VAL A 112 6.46 10.87 1.44
C VAL A 112 6.43 12.24 2.11
N THR A 113 7.46 12.55 2.91
CA THR A 113 7.57 13.85 3.62
C THR A 113 7.41 15.04 2.68
N ASP A 114 8.05 15.02 1.51
CA ASP A 114 7.99 16.13 0.55
C ASP A 114 6.56 16.40 0.07
N ASP A 115 5.77 15.36 -0.21
CA ASP A 115 4.36 15.51 -0.61
C ASP A 115 3.53 16.16 0.49
N LEU A 116 3.82 15.84 1.75
CA LEU A 116 3.12 16.40 2.91
C LEU A 116 3.54 17.86 3.16
N GLN A 117 4.83 18.14 3.05
CA GLN A 117 5.40 19.46 3.26
C GLN A 117 4.94 20.44 2.17
N GLU A 118 4.89 20.00 0.91
CA GLU A 118 4.39 20.81 -0.20
C GLU A 118 2.96 21.32 0.07
N VAL A 119 2.09 20.49 0.64
CA VAL A 119 0.73 20.90 1.02
C VAL A 119 0.70 21.87 2.20
N MET A 120 1.61 21.71 3.17
CA MET A 120 1.73 22.65 4.28
C MET A 120 2.27 24.01 3.81
N ASP A 121 3.28 24.02 2.94
CA ASP A 121 3.91 25.23 2.41
C ASP A 121 2.99 25.96 1.42
N ALA A 122 2.22 25.22 0.62
CA ALA A 122 1.24 25.79 -0.31
C ALA A 122 -0.03 26.30 0.39
N CYS A 123 -0.17 26.11 1.70
CA CYS A 123 -1.35 26.58 2.43
C CYS A 123 -1.32 28.12 2.54
N PRO A 124 -2.28 28.85 1.93
CA PRO A 124 -2.28 30.31 1.94
C PRO A 124 -2.81 30.89 3.26
N LEU A 125 -3.16 30.04 4.23
CA LEU A 125 -3.83 30.41 5.47
C LEU A 125 -2.83 30.55 6.62
N ARG A 126 -3.25 31.29 7.66
CA ARG A 126 -2.46 31.55 8.87
C ARG A 126 -1.99 30.26 9.57
N HIS A 127 -0.94 30.38 10.37
CA HIS A 127 -0.38 29.39 11.31
C HIS A 127 -1.35 28.33 11.84
N ALA A 128 -2.48 28.74 12.41
CA ALA A 128 -3.48 27.80 12.95
C ALA A 128 -3.97 26.75 11.93
N SER A 129 -4.07 27.11 10.65
CA SER A 129 -4.47 26.17 9.58
C SER A 129 -3.39 25.14 9.30
N ILE A 130 -2.12 25.54 9.33
CA ILE A 130 -0.98 24.63 9.16
C ILE A 130 -0.88 23.68 10.35
N GLU A 131 -1.12 24.16 11.57
CA GLU A 131 -1.22 23.30 12.76
C GLU A 131 -2.36 22.28 12.63
N HIS A 132 -3.51 22.68 12.06
CA HIS A 132 -4.62 21.76 11.81
C HIS A 132 -4.24 20.65 10.79
N ILE A 133 -3.49 21.00 9.74
CA ILE A 133 -2.95 20.03 8.77
C ILE A 133 -1.96 19.08 9.46
N LYS A 134 -1.01 19.62 10.24
CA LYS A 134 -0.03 18.81 10.97
C LYS A 134 -0.71 17.85 11.96
N ASN A 135 -1.71 18.33 12.70
CA ASN A 135 -2.53 17.48 13.58
C ASN A 135 -3.27 16.39 12.81
N LEU A 136 -3.82 16.70 11.62
CA LEU A 136 -4.42 15.68 10.77
C LEU A 136 -3.41 14.59 10.40
N TYR A 137 -2.23 14.97 9.93
CA TYR A 137 -1.20 14.00 9.53
C TYR A 137 -0.82 13.08 10.68
N TYR A 138 -0.57 13.64 11.87
CA TYR A 138 -0.30 12.84 13.07
C TYR A 138 -1.37 11.78 13.33
N HIS A 139 -2.65 12.18 13.34
CA HIS A 139 -3.75 11.26 13.60
C HIS A 139 -3.93 10.21 12.49
N MET A 140 -3.76 10.62 11.24
CA MET A 140 -3.89 9.73 10.08
C MET A 140 -2.77 8.70 10.02
N TYR A 141 -1.52 9.10 10.20
CA TYR A 141 -0.39 8.17 10.20
C TYR A 141 -0.44 7.23 11.40
N LYS A 142 -0.80 7.71 12.59
CA LYS A 142 -1.03 6.83 13.75
C LYS A 142 -2.09 5.77 13.48
N TYR A 143 -3.18 6.15 12.80
CA TYR A 143 -4.20 5.19 12.37
C TYR A 143 -3.66 4.24 11.30
N ALA A 144 -2.99 4.75 10.27
CA ALA A 144 -2.49 3.96 9.16
C ALA A 144 -1.45 2.92 9.61
N MET A 145 -0.49 3.31 10.44
CA MET A 145 0.48 2.41 11.05
C MET A 145 -0.20 1.29 11.86
N ALA A 146 -1.20 1.64 12.67
CA ALA A 146 -1.92 0.66 13.49
C ALA A 146 -2.77 -0.34 12.68
N ASN A 147 -3.08 -0.05 11.41
CA ASN A 147 -3.83 -0.94 10.53
C ASN A 147 -2.99 -1.43 9.32
N ASN A 148 -1.65 -1.35 9.41
CA ASN A 148 -0.70 -1.76 8.36
C ASN A 148 -0.97 -1.12 6.98
N LEU A 149 -1.46 0.12 6.94
CA LEU A 149 -1.77 0.86 5.70
C LEU A 149 -0.57 1.64 5.17
N CYS A 150 0.48 1.80 5.97
CA CYS A 150 1.75 2.41 5.60
C CYS A 150 2.89 1.74 6.37
N THR A 151 4.11 1.84 5.83
CA THR A 151 5.31 1.23 6.44
C THR A 151 6.06 2.19 7.35
N LYS A 152 5.93 3.50 7.11
CA LYS A 152 6.66 4.55 7.83
C LYS A 152 5.72 5.71 8.16
N ASP A 153 5.93 6.28 9.34
CA ASP A 153 5.27 7.51 9.76
C ASP A 153 6.03 8.72 9.21
N TYR A 154 5.54 9.31 8.12
CA TYR A 154 6.13 10.51 7.54
C TYR A 154 5.67 11.81 8.23
N SER A 155 4.61 11.75 9.05
CA SER A 155 4.06 12.93 9.73
C SER A 155 5.00 13.50 10.80
N SER A 156 5.96 12.72 11.27
CA SER A 156 6.96 13.17 12.25
C SER A 156 8.07 14.04 11.65
N TYR A 157 8.22 14.04 10.32
CA TYR A 157 9.28 14.76 9.62
C TYR A 157 8.82 16.08 9.00
N VAL A 158 7.53 16.43 9.10
CA VAL A 158 7.02 17.71 8.59
C VAL A 158 7.16 18.84 9.61
N GLU A 159 7.57 20.01 9.14
CA GLU A 159 7.86 21.18 9.95
C GLU A 159 6.96 22.36 9.57
N ILE A 160 6.70 23.23 10.54
CA ILE A 160 5.97 24.47 10.29
C ILE A 160 7.01 25.52 9.95
N THR A 161 7.06 25.89 8.67
CA THR A 161 8.10 26.74 8.05
C THR A 161 7.67 28.20 7.88
N GLN A 162 6.37 28.51 7.96
CA GLN A 162 5.91 29.91 7.93
C GLN A 162 6.30 30.60 9.24
N ASP A 163 7.09 31.68 9.20
CA ASP A 163 7.39 32.50 10.37
C ASP A 163 6.19 33.37 10.78
N GLU A 164 5.98 33.60 12.09
CA GLU A 164 4.88 34.41 12.65
C GLU A 164 4.87 35.90 12.22
N ASN A 165 5.86 36.41 11.50
CA ASN A 165 6.03 37.85 11.27
C ASN A 165 6.21 38.22 9.80
N THR A 166 5.11 38.53 9.13
CA THR A 166 5.08 39.57 8.09
C THR A 166 3.93 40.54 8.34
N TRP A 167 3.99 41.23 9.48
CA TRP A 167 3.38 42.55 9.59
C TRP A 167 4.25 43.53 8.79
N SER A 168 3.94 43.69 7.51
CA SER A 168 4.42 44.81 6.71
C SER A 168 3.43 45.95 6.89
N ALA A 169 3.76 46.94 7.72
CA ALA A 169 3.00 48.19 7.78
C ALA A 169 3.00 48.82 6.37
N PRO A 170 1.85 49.24 5.83
CA PRO A 170 1.83 49.95 4.55
C PRO A 170 2.59 51.28 4.71
N ALA A 171 3.49 51.54 3.75
CA ALA A 171 4.22 52.80 3.61
C ALA A 171 3.29 53.96 3.22
#